data_AF-A0A171A8G2-F1
#
_entry.id   AF-A0A171A8G2-F1
#
_cell.length_a   1.000
_cell.length_b   1.000
_cell.length_c   1.000
_cell.angle_alpha   90.00
_cell.angle_beta   90.00
_cell.angle_gamma   90.00
#
_symmetry.space_group_name_H-M   'P 1'
#
loop_
_entity.id
_entity.type
_entity.pdbx_description
1 polymer ?
#
loop_
_entity_poly.entity_id
_entity_poly.type
_entity_poly.pdbx_seq_one_letter_code
_entity_poly.pdbx_strand_id
1 'polypeptide(L)' 'MYSTTFKPRKFEASCSGSGWGVWEISSGNKIESCVSRIHALELMYKLNGWSLPLKLK' A
#
# COMPACT_ATOMS: atom_id res chain seq x y z
N MET A 1 -8.50 28.74 2.07
CA MET A 1 -7.21 28.11 2.43
C MET A 1 -7.44 26.62 2.59
N TYR A 2 -7.11 25.80 1.59
CA TYR A 2 -7.20 24.34 1.72
C TYR A 2 -5.85 23.87 2.24
N SER A 3 -5.81 23.44 3.51
CA SER A 3 -4.71 22.64 4.02
C SER A 3 -4.83 21.27 3.36
N THR A 4 -4.15 21.04 2.23
CA THR A 4 -3.90 19.69 1.74
C THR A 4 -2.96 19.01 2.73
N THR A 5 -3.52 18.39 3.77
CA THR A 5 -2.78 17.51 4.66
C THR A 5 -2.27 16.35 3.82
N PHE A 6 -1.04 16.46 3.33
CA PHE A 6 -0.30 15.34 2.77
C PHE A 6 -0.10 14.34 3.90
N LYS A 7 -0.89 13.27 3.93
CA LYS A 7 -0.66 12.16 4.86
C LYS A 7 0.49 11.34 4.29
N PRO A 8 1.68 11.34 4.93
CA PRO A 8 2.77 10.50 4.47
C PRO A 8 2.30 9.04 4.45
N ARG A 9 2.69 8.32 3.39
CA ARG A 9 2.38 6.89 3.25
C ARG A 9 3.04 6.15 4.43
N LYS A 10 2.29 5.33 5.15
CA LYS A 10 2.80 4.51 6.26
C LYS A 10 3.20 3.11 5.79
N PHE A 11 2.46 2.57 4.81
CA PHE A 11 2.67 1.23 4.28
C PHE A 11 2.95 1.26 2.79
N GLU A 12 3.87 0.43 2.32
CA GLU A 12 4.21 0.30 0.90
C GLU A 12 4.04 -1.13 0.40
N ALA A 13 3.59 -1.27 -0.85
CA ALA A 13 3.60 -2.53 -1.56
C ALA A 13 4.90 -2.66 -2.34
N SER A 14 5.58 -3.80 -2.19
CA SER A 14 6.83 -4.12 -2.89
C SER A 14 6.85 -5.57 -3.38
N CYS A 15 7.83 -5.90 -4.20
CA CYS A 15 8.08 -7.25 -4.70
C CYS A 15 9.47 -7.69 -4.26
N SER A 16 9.58 -8.89 -3.70
CA SER A 16 10.85 -9.52 -3.36
C SER A 16 10.97 -10.88 -4.06
N GLY A 17 12.09 -11.59 -3.85
CA GLY A 17 12.30 -12.93 -4.41
C GLY A 17 11.22 -13.95 -4.04
N SER A 18 10.43 -13.71 -2.98
CA SER A 18 9.31 -14.56 -2.56
C SER A 18 7.93 -14.06 -3.01
N GLY A 19 7.87 -13.01 -3.83
CA GLY A 19 6.63 -12.47 -4.40
C GLY A 19 6.26 -11.09 -3.87
N TRP A 20 4.97 -10.77 -3.93
CA TRP A 20 4.45 -9.47 -3.51
C TRP A 20 4.16 -9.43 -2.00
N GLY A 21 4.09 -8.23 -1.44
CA GLY A 21 3.68 -8.04 -0.06
C GLY A 21 3.44 -6.58 0.27
N VAL A 22 3.20 -6.32 1.55
CA VAL A 22 3.12 -4.98 2.12
C VAL A 22 4.08 -4.86 3.28
N TRP A 23 4.80 -3.74 3.35
CA TRP A 23 5.78 -3.42 4.39
C TRP A 23 5.40 -2.10 5.08
N GLU A 24 5.70 -1.99 6.37
CA GLU A 24 5.65 -0.73 7.08
C GLU A 24 6.95 0.06 6.83
N ILE A 25 6.82 1.30 6.38
CA ILE A 25 7.97 2.11 5.95
C ILE A 25 8.89 2.46 7.13
N SER A 26 8.32 2.73 8.31
CA SER A 26 9.10 3.15 9.48
C SER A 26 9.93 2.04 10.09
N SER A 27 9.44 0.80 10.07
CA SER A 27 10.11 -0.35 10.70
C SER A 27 10.80 -1.27 9.71
N GLY A 28 10.46 -1.19 8.42
CA GLY A 28 10.90 -2.15 7.40
C GLY A 28 10.25 -3.53 7.58
N ASN A 29 9.33 -3.70 8.53
CA ASN A 29 8.69 -4.98 8.80
C ASN A 29 7.67 -5.31 7.73
N LYS A 30 7.70 -6.57 7.28
CA LYS A 30 6.66 -7.10 6.40
C LYS A 30 5.37 -7.29 7.19
N ILE A 31 4.29 -6.66 6.73
CA ILE A 31 2.95 -6.80 7.29
C ILE A 31 2.30 -8.07 6.75
N GLU A 32 2.34 -8.26 5.43
CA GLU A 32 1.68 -9.40 4.79
C GLU A 32 2.37 -9.80 3.49
N SER A 33 2.35 -11.10 3.17
CA SER A 33 2.74 -11.63 1.86
C SER A 33 1.49 -11.76 0.99
N CYS A 34 1.56 -11.32 -0.26
CA CYS A 34 0.43 -11.33 -1.18
C CYS A 34 0.76 -12.17 -2.41
N VAL A 35 -0.22 -12.94 -2.87
CA VAL A 35 -0.10 -13.81 -4.06
C VAL A 35 0.06 -12.99 -5.34
N SER A 36 -0.49 -11.78 -5.40
CA SER A 36 -0.46 -10.93 -6.60
C SER A 36 -0.18 -9.47 -6.27
N ARG A 37 0.32 -8.74 -7.28
CA ARG A 37 0.52 -7.28 -7.22
C ARG A 37 -0.77 -6.54 -6.87
N ILE A 38 -1.89 -6.93 -7.46
CA ILE A 38 -3.18 -6.26 -7.25
C ILE A 38 -3.62 -6.40 -5.80
N HIS A 39 -3.53 -7.62 -5.25
CA HIS A 39 -3.86 -7.86 -3.85
C HIS A 39 -2.98 -7.04 -2.89
N ALA A 40 -1.66 -6.95 -3.17
CA ALA A 40 -0.75 -6.13 -2.38
C ALA A 40 -1.11 -4.63 -2.44
N LEU A 41 -1.50 -4.13 -3.62
CA LEU A 41 -1.92 -2.74 -3.78
C LEU A 41 -3.25 -2.46 -3.06
N GLU A 42 -4.24 -3.36 -3.17
CA GLU A 42 -5.51 -3.23 -2.46
C GLU A 42 -5.32 -3.19 -0.95
N LEU A 43 -4.47 -4.08 -0.41
CA LEU A 43 -4.12 -4.10 1.00
C LEU A 43 -3.36 -2.84 1.42
N MET A 44 -2.39 -2.38 0.63
CA MET A 44 -1.66 -1.13 0.89
C MET A 44 -2.61 0.07 0.94
N TYR A 45 -3.57 0.18 0.02
CA TYR A 45 -4.56 1.26 0.03
C TYR A 45 -5.43 1.20 1.27
N LYS A 46 -5.94 0.01 1.61
CA LYS A 46 -6.75 -0.22 2.82
C LYS A 46 -5.99 0.19 4.09
N LEU A 47 -4.73 -0.21 4.23
CA LEU A 47 -3.90 0.09 5.41
C LEU A 47 -3.54 1.57 5.53
N ASN A 48 -3.36 2.27 4.41
CA ASN A 48 -3.15 3.73 4.42
C ASN A 48 -4.47 4.52 4.54
N GLY A 49 -5.63 3.85 4.54
CA GLY A 49 -6.94 4.52 4.56
C GLY A 49 -7.24 5.29 3.28
N TRP A 50 -6.71 4.84 2.14
CA TRP A 50 -6.90 5.46 0.83
C TRP A 50 -8.06 4.81 0.07
N SER A 51 -8.72 5.60 -0.76
CA SER A 51 -9.74 5.08 -1.68
C SER A 51 -9.06 4.49 -2.91
N LEU A 52 -9.52 3.31 -3.35
CA LEU A 52 -9.04 2.71 -4.60
C LEU A 52 -9.40 3.62 -5.78
N PRO A 53 -8.52 3.72 -6.79
CA PRO A 53 -8.84 4.45 -8.01
C PRO A 53 -10.05 3.82 -8.68
N LEU A 54 -10.98 4.67 -9.15
CA LEU A 54 -12.08 4.21 -9.98
C LEU A 54 -11.50 3.56 -11.24
N LYS A 55 -11.96 2.35 -11.55
CA LYS A 55 -11.55 1.66 -12.77
C LYS A 55 -12.04 2.48 -13.96
N LEU A 56 -11.12 3.17 -14.63
CA LEU A 56 -11.43 3.84 -15.90
C LEU A 56 -11.85 2.75 -16.88
N LYS A 57 -13.08 2.88 -17.40
CA LYS A 57 -13.65 1.98 -18.41
C LYS A 57 -13.09 2.31 -19.78
#